data_AF-A0A348B2R3-F1
#
_entry.id   AF-A0A348B2R3-F1
#
_cell.length_a   1.000
_cell.length_b   1.000
_cell.length_c   1.000
_cell.angle_alpha   90.00
_cell.angle_beta   90.00
_cell.angle_gamma   90.00
#
_symmetry.space_group_name_H-M   'P 1'
#
loop_
_entity.id
_entity.type
_entity.pdbx_description
1 polymer ?
#
loop_
_entity_poly.entity_id
_entity_poly.type
_entity_poly.pdbx_seq_one_letter_code
_entity_poly.pdbx_strand_id
1 'polypeptide(L)' 'MNSSLNNLARSVMPLTDPAQVQIVYNRVFAKKVCRECGALNSIRAVKCRRCHSYNLRPKKKEIASKKS' A
#
# COMPACT_ATOMS: atom_id res chain seq x y z
N MET A 1 -35.66 18.93 -21.44
CA MET A 1 -35.13 19.65 -20.26
C MET A 1 -34.04 18.77 -19.68
N ASN A 2 -32.82 19.16 -20.01
CA ASN A 2 -31.65 18.30 -19.89
C ASN A 2 -31.40 18.02 -18.41
N SER A 3 -31.34 16.73 -18.08
CA SER A 3 -30.77 16.16 -16.85
C SER A 3 -29.26 16.43 -16.81
N SER A 4 -28.95 17.71 -16.89
CA SER A 4 -27.67 18.34 -16.71
C SER A 4 -27.00 17.77 -15.46
N LEU A 5 -25.79 17.27 -15.67
CA LEU A 5 -24.64 17.57 -14.82
C LEU A 5 -24.47 16.81 -13.50
N ASN A 6 -25.20 15.74 -13.22
CA ASN A 6 -25.03 14.99 -11.95
C ASN A 6 -24.33 13.62 -12.07
N ASN A 7 -23.61 13.35 -13.15
CA ASN A 7 -22.78 12.14 -13.27
C ASN A 7 -21.43 12.38 -13.96
N LEU A 8 -20.88 13.60 -13.88
CA LEU A 8 -19.47 13.84 -14.17
C LEU A 8 -18.64 13.15 -13.09
N ALA A 9 -18.21 11.94 -13.42
CA ALA A 9 -17.08 11.24 -12.84
C ALA A 9 -17.09 11.18 -11.31
N ARG A 10 -17.48 10.01 -10.79
CA ARG A 10 -16.79 9.43 -9.63
C ARG A 10 -15.31 9.61 -9.89
N SER A 11 -14.73 10.65 -9.29
CA SER A 11 -13.39 11.15 -9.52
C SER A 11 -12.41 10.06 -9.10
N VAL A 12 -12.17 9.11 -9.99
CA VAL A 12 -10.91 8.39 -10.05
C VAL A 12 -9.92 9.50 -10.33
N MET A 13 -9.27 10.03 -9.30
CA MET A 13 -8.02 10.74 -9.52
C MET A 13 -7.03 9.64 -9.87
N PRO A 14 -6.74 9.41 -11.17
CA PRO A 14 -5.72 8.44 -11.48
C PRO A 14 -4.44 8.96 -10.82
N LEU A 15 -3.75 8.10 -10.07
CA LEU A 15 -2.50 8.45 -9.43
C LEU A 15 -1.42 8.50 -10.53
N THR A 16 -1.46 9.55 -11.35
CA THR A 16 -0.64 9.72 -12.56
C THR A 16 0.65 10.47 -12.26
N ASP A 17 0.63 11.38 -11.28
CA ASP A 17 1.83 12.10 -10.86
C ASP A 17 2.85 11.14 -10.25
N PRO A 18 4.06 11.01 -10.86
CA PRO A 18 5.11 10.14 -10.34
C PRO A 18 5.46 10.45 -8.88
N ALA A 19 5.42 11.71 -8.44
CA ALA A 19 5.74 12.06 -7.06
C ALA A 19 4.70 11.49 -6.08
N GLN A 20 3.41 11.66 -6.36
CA GLN A 20 2.33 11.05 -5.57
C GLN A 20 2.42 9.51 -5.53
N VAL A 21 2.75 8.88 -6.67
CA VAL A 21 2.95 7.42 -6.74
C VAL A 21 4.07 6.97 -5.80
N GLN A 22 5.20 7.68 -5.78
CA GLN A 22 6.31 7.36 -4.87
C GLN A 22 5.93 7.54 -3.39
N ILE A 23 5.15 8.58 -3.06
CA ILE A 23 4.67 8.80 -1.69
C ILE A 23 3.79 7.63 -1.24
N VAL A 24 2.82 7.23 -2.07
CA VAL A 24 1.94 6.10 -1.78
C VAL A 24 2.74 4.81 -1.67
N TYR A 25 3.68 4.60 -2.59
CA TYR A 25 4.54 3.42 -2.58
C TYR A 25 5.31 3.29 -1.26
N ASN A 26 5.97 4.37 -0.83
CA ASN A 26 6.75 4.41 0.39
C ASN A 26 5.85 4.21 1.63
N ARG A 27 4.64 4.78 1.64
CA ARG A 27 3.71 4.64 2.77
C ARG A 27 3.18 3.22 2.89
N VAL A 28 2.83 2.58 1.77
CA VAL A 28 2.11 1.29 1.74
C VAL A 28 3.05 0.08 1.70
N PHE A 29 4.15 0.18 0.94
CA PHE A 29 5.02 -0.97 0.62
C PHE A 29 6.38 -0.94 1.30
N ALA A 30 6.91 0.22 1.71
CA ALA A 30 8.19 0.30 2.44
C ALA A 30 8.05 -0.13 3.91
N LYS A 31 7.68 -1.39 4.12
CA LYS A 31 7.46 -2.05 5.41
C LYS A 31 8.00 -3.48 5.35
N LYS A 32 8.27 -4.06 6.51
CA LYS A 32 8.54 -5.50 6.68
C LYS A 32 7.33 -6.21 7.29
N VAL A 33 7.06 -7.45 6.92
CA VAL A 33 6.05 -8.32 7.54
C VAL A 33 6.79 -9.34 8.40
N CYS A 34 6.34 -9.58 9.64
CA CYS A 34 6.87 -10.68 10.45
C CYS A 34 6.40 -12.03 9.89
N ARG A 35 7.30 -13.01 9.75
CA ARG A 35 6.94 -14.36 9.29
C ARG A 35 6.18 -15.16 10.34
N GLU A 36 6.44 -14.91 11.62
CA GLU A 36 5.82 -15.66 12.72
C GLU A 36 4.40 -15.17 13.02
N CYS A 37 4.20 -13.85 13.08
CA CYS A 37 2.90 -13.29 13.50
C CYS A 37 2.25 -12.37 12.47
N GLY A 38 2.87 -12.08 11.32
CA GLY A 38 2.25 -11.23 10.29
C GLY A 38 2.23 -9.71 10.57
N ALA A 39 2.77 -9.23 11.70
CA ALA A 39 2.77 -7.79 12.00
C ALA A 39 3.61 -6.97 11.00
N LEU A 40 3.11 -5.78 10.63
CA LEU A 40 3.75 -4.83 9.70
C LEU A 40 4.74 -3.90 10.40
N ASN A 41 6.04 -4.13 10.29
CA ASN A 41 7.11 -3.38 10.93
C ASN A 41 7.72 -2.31 10.00
N SER A 42 8.46 -1.38 10.59
CA SER A 42 9.27 -0.40 9.84
C SER A 42 10.24 -1.10 8.89
N ILE A 43 10.59 -0.46 7.77
CA ILE A 43 11.57 -1.00 6.83
C ILE A 43 12.95 -1.17 7.47
N ARG A 44 13.28 -0.30 8.45
CA ARG A 44 14.54 -0.36 9.21
C ARG A 44 14.45 -1.25 10.47
N ALA A 45 13.32 -1.92 10.70
CA ALA A 45 13.15 -2.77 11.87
C ALA A 45 14.09 -3.99 11.81
N VAL A 46 14.74 -4.27 12.94
CA VAL A 46 15.57 -5.47 13.19
C VAL A 46 14.73 -6.58 13.81
N LYS A 47 13.77 -6.26 14.70
CA LYS A 47 12.85 -7.22 15.34
C LYS A 47 11.38 -6.82 15.19
N CYS A 48 10.49 -7.80 15.30
CA CYS A 48 9.05 -7.58 15.30
C CYS A 48 8.61 -6.84 16.56
N ARG A 49 7.86 -5.73 16.41
CA ARG A 49 7.35 -4.96 17.57
C ARG A 49 6.31 -5.72 18.42
N ARG A 50 5.76 -6.83 17.90
CA ARG A 50 4.66 -7.57 18.54
C ARG A 50 5.13 -8.84 19.24
N CYS A 51 5.86 -9.70 18.52
CA CYS A 51 6.34 -10.98 19.07
C CYS A 51 7.86 -11.03 19.29
N HIS A 52 8.58 -9.93 19.03
CA HIS A 52 10.03 -9.82 19.18
C HIS A 52 10.90 -10.78 18.33
N SER A 53 10.31 -11.61 17.47
CA SER A 53 11.06 -12.41 16.49
C SER A 53 11.85 -11.52 15.52
N TYR A 54 13.04 -11.98 15.16
CA TYR A 54 13.92 -11.37 14.16
C TYR A 54 13.58 -11.81 12.73
N ASN A 55 12.64 -12.75 12.57
CA ASN A 55 12.25 -13.30 11.28
C ASN A 55 11.28 -12.38 10.53
N LEU A 56 11.82 -11.31 9.94
CA LEU A 56 11.08 -10.31 9.17
C LEU A 56 11.37 -10.47 7.67
N ARG A 57 10.34 -10.30 6.84
CA ARG A 57 10.46 -10.26 5.37
C ARG A 57 10.01 -8.92 4.79
N PRO A 58 10.55 -8.45 3.67
CA PRO A 58 9.97 -7.31 2.96
C PRO A 58 8.51 -7.58 2.54
N LYS A 59 7.67 -6.55 2.54
CA LYS A 59 6.31 -6.64 1.99
C LYS A 59 6.36 -6.74 0.46
N LYS A 60 5.49 -7.56 -0.13
CA LYS A 60 5.38 -7.69 -1.60
C LYS A 60 4.98 -6.33 -2.18
N LYS A 61 5.71 -5.89 -3.22
CA LYS A 61 5.59 -4.56 -3.84
C LYS A 61 4.54 -4.48 -4.94
N GLU A 62 4.01 -5.62 -5.36
CA GLU A 62 2.94 -5.70 -6.34
C GLU A 62 1.58 -5.58 -5.65
N ILE A 63 0.72 -4.75 -6.21
CA ILE A 63 -0.71 -4.79 -5.88
C ILE A 63 -1.21 -6.15 -6.39
N ALA A 64 -2.02 -6.85 -5.59
CA ALA A 64 -2.69 -8.04 -6.07
C ALA A 64 -3.66 -7.60 -7.19
N SER A 65 -3.22 -7.67 -8.44
CA SER A 65 -4.10 -7.51 -9.59
C SER A 65 -5.16 -8.60 -9.45
N LYS A 66 -6.43 -8.21 -9.28
CA LYS A 66 -7.52 -9.18 -9.39
C LYS A 66 -7.42 -9.74 -10.81
N LYS A 67 -7.19 -11.05 -10.96
CA LYS A 67 -7.39 -11.70 -12.26
C LYS A 67 -8.86 -11.47 -12.63
N SER A 68 -9.09 -10.72 -13.71
CA SER A 68 -10.39 -10.64 -14.38
C SER A 68 -10.68 -11.95 -15.10
#